data_AF-A0AA95SBX5-F1
#
_entry.id   AF-A0AA95SBX5-F1
#
_cell.length_a   1.000
_cell.length_b   1.000
_cell.length_c   1.000
_cell.angle_alpha   90.00
_cell.angle_beta   90.00
_cell.angle_gamma   90.00
#
_symmetry.space_group_name_H-M   'P 1'
#
loop_
_entity.id
_entity.type
_entity.pdbx_description
1 polymer ?
#
loop_
_entity_poly.entity_id
_entity_poly.type
_entity_poly.pdbx_seq_one_letter_code
_entity_poly.pdbx_strand_id
1 'polypeptide(L)'
;MATSKDKTPSFVATIRLKTNLKEEKQLLVLSDCARLLYNACLGECLKRLKKVQGTELYKETIQLSKTSEADVEKRRANFKYLNETFGFTDASIQSFGTKTKNDSKFIAEHLGTHVCQKVSTRAFKATQKYAFKRAKKVRFKRKGEFVTVEGKNNKTFLTYSNGYVLVGKNLTLKCLLDPKDKWMQYALK
;
A
#
# COMPACT_ATOMS: atom_id res chain seq x y z
N MET A 1 9.74 0.77 -26.21
CA MET A 1 8.31 1.08 -25.97
C MET A 1 7.72 -0.02 -25.11
N ALA A 2 7.06 0.29 -23.99
CA ALA A 2 6.43 -0.75 -23.16
C ALA A 2 5.11 -1.16 -23.83
N THR A 3 4.99 -2.43 -24.21
CA THR A 3 3.76 -3.01 -24.77
C THR A 3 2.60 -2.82 -23.79
N SER A 4 1.52 -2.18 -24.24
CA SER A 4 0.30 -2.05 -23.45
C SER A 4 -0.29 -3.44 -23.27
N LYS A 5 -0.37 -3.94 -22.04
CA LYS A 5 -1.15 -5.16 -21.75
C LYS A 5 -2.60 -4.93 -22.14
N ASP A 6 -3.19 -5.86 -22.88
CA ASP A 6 -4.63 -5.86 -23.15
C ASP A 6 -5.40 -5.81 -21.84
N LYS A 7 -6.33 -4.86 -21.75
CA LYS A 7 -7.16 -4.68 -20.55
C LYS A 7 -8.30 -5.68 -20.60
N THR A 8 -8.17 -6.79 -19.86
CA THR A 8 -9.32 -7.63 -19.55
C THR A 8 -10.33 -6.80 -18.73
N PRO A 9 -11.61 -6.73 -19.12
CA PRO A 9 -12.65 -6.13 -18.29
C PRO A 9 -12.61 -6.75 -16.89
N SER A 10 -12.51 -5.90 -15.87
CA SER A 10 -12.49 -6.30 -14.46
C SER A 10 -13.44 -5.40 -13.67
N PHE A 11 -13.98 -5.94 -12.59
CA PHE A 11 -14.88 -5.22 -11.70
C PHE A 11 -14.50 -5.52 -10.24
N VAL A 12 -15.02 -4.70 -9.32
CA VAL A 12 -14.83 -4.86 -7.88
C VAL A 12 -16.18 -5.16 -7.24
N ALA A 13 -16.25 -6.26 -6.51
CA ALA A 13 -17.40 -6.58 -5.66
C ALA A 13 -17.12 -6.19 -4.21
N THR A 14 -18.13 -5.60 -3.56
CA THR A 14 -18.08 -5.27 -2.13
C THR A 14 -19.11 -6.11 -1.41
N ILE A 15 -18.65 -6.88 -0.42
CA ILE A 15 -19.49 -7.81 0.34
C ILE A 15 -19.48 -7.37 1.79
N ARG A 16 -20.65 -7.31 2.43
CA ARG A 16 -20.75 -7.04 3.86
C ARG A 16 -20.38 -8.31 4.63
N LEU A 17 -19.69 -8.13 5.75
CA LEU A 17 -19.36 -9.22 6.66
C LEU A 17 -20.37 -9.24 7.80
N LYS A 18 -20.78 -10.44 8.22
CA LYS A 18 -21.52 -10.65 9.46
C LYS A 18 -20.51 -10.63 10.59
N THR A 19 -20.67 -9.68 11.51
CA THR A 19 -19.75 -9.49 12.63
C THR A 19 -20.49 -9.46 13.97
N ASN A 20 -19.79 -9.82 15.04
CA ASN A 20 -20.16 -9.50 16.42
C ASN A 20 -19.17 -8.50 17.04
N LEU A 21 -19.47 -8.02 18.25
CA LEU A 21 -18.65 -7.00 18.94
C LEU A 21 -17.19 -7.42 19.16
N LYS A 22 -16.91 -8.72 19.37
CA LYS A 22 -15.54 -9.22 19.56
C LYS A 22 -14.75 -9.18 18.25
N GLU A 23 -15.37 -9.63 17.17
CA GLU A 23 -14.79 -9.62 15.82
C GLU A 23 -14.51 -8.19 15.34
N GLU A 24 -15.44 -7.27 15.58
CA GLU A 24 -15.27 -5.85 15.28
C GLU A 24 -14.08 -5.24 16.01
N LYS A 25 -13.93 -5.55 17.30
CA LYS A 25 -12.75 -5.11 18.07
C LYS A 25 -11.45 -5.63 17.46
N GLN A 26 -11.40 -6.89 17.02
CA GLN A 26 -10.22 -7.46 16.36
C GLN A 26 -9.92 -6.77 15.02
N LEU A 27 -10.95 -6.46 14.21
CA LEU A 27 -10.81 -5.69 12.97
C LEU A 27 -10.33 -4.26 13.21
N LEU A 28 -10.80 -3.61 14.29
CA LEU A 28 -10.34 -2.28 14.67
C LEU A 28 -8.88 -2.28 15.11
N VAL A 29 -8.45 -3.29 15.87
CA VAL A 29 -7.02 -3.46 16.24
C VAL A 29 -6.17 -3.68 14.98
N LEU A 30 -6.60 -4.54 14.05
CA LEU A 30 -5.94 -4.74 12.76
C LEU A 30 -5.79 -3.42 11.99
N SER A 31 -6.88 -2.66 11.87
CA SER A 31 -6.89 -1.35 11.20
C SER A 31 -5.94 -0.36 11.89
N ASP A 32 -5.89 -0.33 13.21
CA ASP A 32 -5.00 0.57 13.96
C ASP A 32 -3.53 0.17 13.80
N CYS A 33 -3.21 -1.12 13.82
CA CYS A 33 -1.87 -1.62 13.48
C CYS A 33 -1.46 -1.21 12.05
N ALA A 34 -2.36 -1.34 11.08
CA ALA A 34 -2.12 -0.91 9.70
C ALA A 34 -1.92 0.62 9.62
N ARG A 35 -2.65 1.40 10.43
CA ARG A 35 -2.51 2.84 10.53
C ARG A 35 -1.14 3.26 11.08
N LEU A 36 -0.71 2.64 12.18
CA LEU A 36 0.59 2.89 12.79
C LEU A 36 1.72 2.59 11.80
N LEU A 37 1.66 1.42 11.16
CA LEU A 37 2.64 1.03 10.15
C LEU A 37 2.63 1.97 8.94
N TYR A 38 1.45 2.34 8.43
CA TYR A 38 1.32 3.31 7.34
C TYR A 38 2.02 4.63 7.67
N ASN A 39 1.78 5.16 8.88
CA ASN A 39 2.38 6.42 9.32
C ASN A 39 3.91 6.30 9.47
N ALA A 40 4.41 5.19 10.00
CA ALA A 40 5.85 4.93 10.09
C ALA A 40 6.48 4.92 8.68
N CYS A 41 5.90 4.18 7.74
CA CYS A 41 6.36 4.14 6.36
C CYS A 41 6.25 5.50 5.66
N LEU A 42 5.17 6.26 5.91
CA LEU A 42 4.98 7.61 5.34
C LEU A 42 6.05 8.57 5.84
N GLY A 43 6.33 8.55 7.14
CA GLY A 43 7.38 9.37 7.74
C GLY A 43 8.76 9.05 7.16
N GLU A 44 9.07 7.76 7.00
CA GLU A 44 10.32 7.32 6.38
C GLU A 44 10.42 7.73 4.90
N CYS A 45 9.32 7.57 4.14
CA CYS A 45 9.26 8.05 2.75
C CYS A 45 9.58 9.55 2.65
N LEU A 46 8.98 10.37 3.52
CA LEU A 46 9.19 11.82 3.53
C LEU A 46 10.62 12.19 3.91
N LYS A 47 11.23 11.49 4.89
CA LYS A 47 12.65 11.68 5.25
C LYS A 47 13.56 11.38 4.06
N ARG A 48 13.37 10.24 3.38
CA ARG A 48 14.18 9.85 2.21
C ARG A 48 13.98 10.81 1.04
N LEU A 49 12.74 11.22 0.77
CA LEU A 49 12.44 12.21 -0.26
C LEU A 49 13.13 13.56 0.03
N LYS A 50 13.12 14.03 1.28
CA LYS A 50 13.83 15.26 1.66
C LYS A 50 15.34 15.15 1.40
N LYS A 51 15.96 13.99 1.67
CA LYS A 51 17.37 13.74 1.35
C LYS A 51 17.63 13.79 -0.16
N VAL A 52 16.80 13.12 -0.97
CA VAL A 52 16.86 13.20 -2.44
C VAL A 52 16.79 14.65 -2.91
N GLN A 53 15.82 15.42 -2.41
CA GLN A 53 15.60 16.81 -2.82
C GLN A 53 16.71 17.76 -2.38
N GLY A 54 17.48 17.39 -1.36
CA GLY A 54 18.60 18.18 -0.84
C GLY A 54 19.90 18.04 -1.65
N THR A 55 19.98 17.11 -2.61
CA THR A 55 21.20 16.93 -3.40
C THR A 55 21.32 17.95 -4.52
N GLU A 56 22.56 18.29 -4.88
CA GLU A 56 22.80 19.17 -6.03
C GLU A 56 22.36 18.53 -7.34
N LEU A 57 22.64 17.23 -7.51
CA LEU A 57 22.18 16.45 -8.65
C LEU A 57 20.66 16.52 -8.83
N TYR A 58 19.87 16.54 -7.74
CA TYR A 58 18.42 16.72 -7.86
C TYR A 58 18.07 18.10 -8.42
N LYS A 59 18.71 19.17 -7.92
CA LYS A 59 18.48 20.55 -8.36
C LYS A 59 18.84 20.73 -9.83
N GLU A 60 19.99 20.23 -10.26
CA GLU A 60 20.38 20.21 -11.67
C GLU A 60 19.37 19.41 -12.52
N THR A 61 18.99 18.21 -12.04
CA THR A 61 18.10 17.31 -12.77
C THR A 61 16.70 17.92 -12.98
N ILE A 62 16.18 18.70 -12.03
CA ILE A 62 14.85 19.31 -12.20
C ILE A 62 14.84 20.43 -13.26
N GLN A 63 15.98 21.08 -13.54
CA GLN A 63 16.12 22.13 -14.56
C GLN A 63 16.22 21.59 -16.00
N LEU A 64 16.64 20.33 -16.18
CA LEU A 64 16.72 19.69 -17.50
C LEU A 64 15.36 19.70 -18.23
N SER A 65 15.37 19.71 -19.56
CA SER A 65 14.12 19.67 -20.34
C SER A 65 13.31 18.39 -20.09
N LYS A 66 11.99 18.49 -20.20
CA LYS A 66 11.07 17.34 -20.11
C LYS A 66 10.64 16.81 -21.48
N THR A 67 11.07 17.46 -22.56
CA THR A 67 10.65 17.15 -23.94
C THR A 67 11.82 16.74 -24.82
N SER A 68 13.04 17.21 -24.54
CA SER A 68 14.25 16.75 -25.26
C SER A 68 14.59 15.31 -24.86
N GLU A 69 14.77 14.43 -25.84
CA GLU A 69 15.03 12.99 -25.61
C GLU A 69 16.28 12.76 -24.75
N ALA A 70 17.38 13.46 -25.05
CA ALA A 70 18.63 13.35 -24.30
C ALA A 70 18.46 13.76 -22.83
N ASP A 71 17.76 14.86 -22.57
CA ASP A 71 17.48 15.33 -21.21
C ASP A 71 16.52 14.40 -20.49
N VAL A 72 15.50 13.85 -21.16
CA VAL A 72 14.55 12.91 -20.57
C VAL A 72 15.27 11.64 -20.10
N GLU A 73 16.18 11.10 -20.90
CA GLU A 73 16.96 9.92 -20.52
C GLU A 73 17.93 10.24 -19.38
N LYS A 74 18.62 11.39 -19.43
CA LYS A 74 19.47 11.85 -18.32
C LYS A 74 18.69 12.06 -17.03
N ARG A 75 17.48 12.65 -17.10
CA ARG A 75 16.57 12.80 -15.96
C ARG A 75 16.18 11.44 -15.37
N ARG A 76 15.83 10.47 -16.22
CA ARG A 76 15.48 9.11 -15.79
C ARG A 76 16.65 8.46 -15.06
N ALA A 77 17.85 8.52 -15.62
CA ALA A 77 19.05 7.96 -15.02
C ALA A 77 19.36 8.62 -13.66
N ASN A 78 19.36 9.96 -13.59
CA ASN A 78 19.65 10.69 -12.36
C ASN A 78 18.61 10.40 -11.26
N PHE A 79 17.32 10.40 -11.57
CA PHE A 79 16.30 10.04 -10.57
C PHE A 79 16.38 8.58 -10.14
N LYS A 80 16.71 7.65 -11.05
CA LYS A 80 16.93 6.25 -10.70
C LYS A 80 18.08 6.12 -9.70
N TYR A 81 19.24 6.71 -10.03
CA TYR A 81 20.41 6.75 -9.16
C TYR A 81 20.07 7.33 -7.79
N LEU A 82 19.50 8.54 -7.73
CA LEU A 82 19.14 9.18 -6.46
C LEU A 82 18.16 8.33 -5.63
N ASN A 83 17.14 7.75 -6.27
CA ASN A 83 16.18 6.90 -5.55
C ASN A 83 16.84 5.64 -4.99
N GLU A 84 17.76 5.02 -5.73
CA GLU A 84 18.52 3.85 -5.27
C GLU A 84 19.46 4.23 -4.12
N THR A 85 20.24 5.31 -4.26
CA THR A 85 21.19 5.81 -3.24
C THR A 85 20.50 6.10 -1.91
N PHE A 86 19.35 6.78 -1.93
CA PHE A 86 18.64 7.16 -0.70
C PHE A 86 17.54 6.15 -0.31
N GLY A 87 17.43 5.03 -1.01
CA GLY A 87 16.39 4.02 -0.77
C GLY A 87 14.96 4.54 -0.93
N PHE A 88 14.72 5.57 -1.74
CA PHE A 88 13.38 6.06 -2.07
C PHE A 88 12.74 5.19 -3.16
N THR A 89 12.59 3.90 -2.88
CA THR A 89 11.97 2.91 -3.76
C THR A 89 10.90 2.12 -3.03
N ASP A 90 9.88 1.64 -3.75
CA ASP A 90 8.80 0.84 -3.16
C ASP A 90 9.32 -0.39 -2.42
N ALA A 91 10.28 -1.10 -3.01
CA ALA A 91 10.91 -2.27 -2.41
C ALA A 91 11.62 -1.93 -1.09
N SER A 92 12.41 -0.86 -1.06
CA SER A 92 13.13 -0.45 0.15
C SER A 92 12.18 -0.02 1.28
N ILE A 93 11.06 0.63 0.93
CA ILE A 93 10.02 1.00 1.90
C ILE A 93 9.22 -0.23 2.38
N GLN A 94 8.95 -1.21 1.52
CA GLN A 94 8.37 -2.49 1.92
C GLN A 94 9.28 -3.24 2.91
N SER A 95 10.59 -3.25 2.67
CA SER A 95 11.58 -3.84 3.58
C SER A 95 11.62 -3.11 4.92
N PHE A 96 11.65 -1.77 4.91
CA PHE A 96 11.55 -0.95 6.11
C PHE A 96 10.27 -1.28 6.90
N GLY A 97 9.11 -1.28 6.26
CA GLY A 97 7.83 -1.59 6.91
C GLY A 97 7.80 -3.01 7.49
N THR A 98 8.35 -3.99 6.78
CA THR A 98 8.45 -5.37 7.29
C THR A 98 9.33 -5.43 8.54
N LYS A 99 10.48 -4.74 8.53
CA LYS A 99 11.35 -4.62 9.71
C LYS A 99 10.61 -3.94 10.87
N THR A 100 10.03 -2.76 10.66
CA THR A 100 9.25 -2.03 11.67
C THR A 100 8.13 -2.87 12.27
N LYS A 101 7.42 -3.64 11.43
CA LYS A 101 6.39 -4.58 11.87
C LYS A 101 6.98 -5.66 12.77
N ASN A 102 8.11 -6.27 12.39
CA ASN A 102 8.76 -7.33 13.17
C ASN A 102 9.37 -6.81 14.48
N ASP A 103 9.88 -5.58 14.51
CA ASP A 103 10.44 -4.95 15.71
C ASP A 103 9.34 -4.66 16.76
N SER A 104 8.08 -4.57 16.33
CA SER A 104 6.92 -4.42 17.21
C SER A 104 6.18 -5.75 17.37
N LYS A 105 6.33 -6.41 18.53
CA LYS A 105 5.60 -7.66 18.84
C LYS A 105 4.09 -7.53 18.60
N PHE A 106 3.50 -6.41 19.02
CA PHE A 106 2.07 -6.14 18.87
C PHE A 106 1.63 -6.04 17.40
N ILE A 107 2.37 -5.29 16.58
CA ILE A 107 2.03 -5.16 15.15
C ILE A 107 2.28 -6.49 14.42
N ALA A 108 3.37 -7.20 14.75
CA ALA A 108 3.71 -8.49 14.15
C ALA A 108 2.62 -9.56 14.36
N GLU A 109 1.98 -9.56 15.53
CA GLU A 109 0.87 -10.46 15.85
C GLU A 109 -0.38 -10.18 15.02
N HIS A 110 -0.64 -8.91 14.72
CA HIS A 110 -1.90 -8.48 14.10
C HIS A 110 -1.79 -8.25 12.59
N LEU A 111 -0.60 -8.12 11.99
CA LEU A 111 -0.43 -7.90 10.55
C LEU A 111 0.39 -8.99 9.86
N GLY A 112 -0.19 -9.56 8.81
CA GLY A 112 0.54 -10.43 7.89
C GLY A 112 1.55 -9.66 7.05
N THR A 113 2.66 -10.31 6.69
CA THR A 113 3.75 -9.70 5.90
C THR A 113 3.26 -9.15 4.56
N HIS A 114 2.38 -9.84 3.83
CA HIS A 114 1.85 -9.32 2.57
C HIS A 114 0.97 -8.08 2.75
N VAL A 115 0.16 -8.02 3.81
CA VAL A 115 -0.62 -6.82 4.14
C VAL A 115 0.31 -5.66 4.52
N CYS A 116 1.32 -5.92 5.35
CA CYS A 116 2.36 -4.96 5.73
C CYS A 116 3.04 -4.35 4.49
N GLN A 117 3.42 -5.18 3.53
CA GLN A 117 4.01 -4.74 2.26
C GLN A 117 3.05 -3.84 1.47
N LYS A 118 1.77 -4.21 1.35
CA LYS A 118 0.76 -3.41 0.64
C LYS A 118 0.49 -2.07 1.33
N VAL A 119 0.45 -2.05 2.66
CA VAL A 119 0.35 -0.81 3.45
C VAL A 119 1.56 0.10 3.20
N SER A 120 2.76 -0.47 3.19
CA SER A 120 4.01 0.25 2.91
C SER A 120 4.02 0.85 1.50
N THR A 121 3.61 0.07 0.49
CA THR A 121 3.45 0.54 -0.89
C THR A 121 2.45 1.68 -1.00
N ARG A 122 1.36 1.65 -0.24
CA ARG A 122 0.39 2.75 -0.23
C ARG A 122 1.02 4.05 0.32
N ALA A 123 1.84 3.97 1.35
CA ALA A 123 2.58 5.12 1.88
C ALA A 123 3.60 5.67 0.86
N PHE A 124 4.34 4.77 0.20
CA PHE A 124 5.27 5.13 -0.87
C PHE A 124 4.54 5.82 -2.03
N LYS A 125 3.46 5.23 -2.57
CA LYS A 125 2.68 5.80 -3.67
C LYS A 125 2.08 7.16 -3.33
N ALA A 126 1.63 7.36 -2.09
CA ALA A 126 1.17 8.68 -1.64
C ALA A 126 2.29 9.72 -1.70
N THR A 127 3.48 9.36 -1.20
CA THR A 127 4.65 10.25 -1.23
C THR A 127 5.17 10.47 -2.66
N GLN A 128 5.11 9.47 -3.52
CA GLN A 128 5.49 9.57 -4.92
C GLN A 128 4.56 10.53 -5.69
N LYS A 129 3.24 10.45 -5.46
CA LYS A 129 2.29 11.44 -6.02
C LYS A 129 2.62 12.87 -5.58
N TYR A 130 3.01 13.04 -4.32
CA TYR A 130 3.46 14.34 -3.80
C TYR A 130 4.75 14.81 -4.46
N ALA A 131 5.76 13.94 -4.57
CA ALA A 131 7.03 14.24 -5.24
C ALA A 131 6.84 14.65 -6.72
N PHE A 132 5.88 14.02 -7.42
CA PHE A 132 5.53 14.35 -8.81
C PHE A 132 4.57 15.54 -8.94
N LYS A 133 4.29 16.27 -7.86
CA LYS A 133 3.33 17.39 -7.84
C LYS A 133 1.92 17.02 -8.34
N ARG A 134 1.56 15.73 -8.26
CA ARG A 134 0.20 15.21 -8.54
C ARG A 134 -0.72 15.26 -7.32
N ALA A 135 -0.17 15.61 -6.16
CA ALA A 135 -0.90 15.83 -4.92
C ALA A 135 -0.32 17.06 -4.20
N LYS A 136 -1.19 17.91 -3.63
CA LYS A 136 -0.76 19.12 -2.90
C LYS A 136 -0.09 18.80 -1.56
N LYS A 137 -0.53 17.72 -0.88
CA LYS A 137 0.00 17.29 0.42
C LYS A 137 -0.26 15.81 0.68
N VAL A 138 0.58 15.22 1.53
CA VAL A 138 0.32 13.94 2.19
C VAL A 138 0.03 14.17 3.67
N ARG A 139 -0.81 13.33 4.28
CA ARG A 139 -1.19 13.44 5.69
C ARG A 139 -1.00 12.11 6.39
N PHE A 140 -0.49 12.18 7.62
CA PHE A 140 -0.54 11.06 8.54
C PHE A 140 -1.99 10.76 8.94
N LYS A 141 -2.26 9.48 9.19
CA LYS A 141 -3.56 8.97 9.63
C LYS A 141 -3.73 9.16 11.13
N ARG A 142 -4.81 9.83 11.54
CA ARG A 142 -5.12 10.11 12.95
C ARG A 142 -5.65 8.86 13.66
N LYS A 143 -5.46 8.78 14.98
CA LYS A 143 -6.05 7.69 15.78
C LYS A 143 -7.57 7.65 15.56
N GLY A 144 -8.12 6.45 15.38
CA GLY A 144 -9.53 6.26 15.05
C GLY A 144 -9.88 6.41 13.57
N GLU A 145 -8.98 6.92 12.72
CA GLU A 145 -9.21 6.86 11.27
C GLU A 145 -9.10 5.40 10.79
N PHE A 146 -10.14 4.96 10.08
CA PHE A 146 -10.15 3.64 9.46
C PHE A 146 -9.12 3.54 8.33
N VAL A 147 -8.39 2.44 8.31
CA VAL A 147 -7.35 2.16 7.31
C VAL A 147 -7.66 0.82 6.67
N THR A 148 -7.94 0.84 5.37
CA THR A 148 -8.16 -0.39 4.60
C THR A 148 -6.87 -1.22 4.54
N VAL A 149 -7.04 -2.54 4.53
CA VAL A 149 -5.98 -3.53 4.35
C VAL A 149 -6.23 -4.33 3.09
N GLU A 150 -5.16 -4.80 2.46
CA GLU A 150 -5.20 -5.54 1.20
C GLU A 150 -4.14 -6.65 1.25
N GLY A 151 -4.49 -7.86 0.79
CA GLY A 151 -3.52 -8.92 0.55
C GLY A 151 -2.76 -8.73 -0.76
N LYS A 152 -1.73 -9.57 -1.01
CA LYS A 152 -1.09 -9.65 -2.34
C LYS A 152 -1.75 -10.70 -3.24
N ASN A 153 -2.37 -11.69 -2.64
CA ASN A 153 -2.99 -12.85 -3.28
C ASN A 153 -4.02 -13.45 -2.32
N ASN A 154 -4.83 -14.37 -2.82
CA ASN A 154 -5.79 -15.13 -2.02
C ASN A 154 -5.18 -16.39 -1.37
N LYS A 155 -3.93 -16.31 -0.88
CA LYS A 155 -3.22 -17.48 -0.31
C LYS A 155 -2.83 -17.33 1.15
N THR A 156 -2.64 -16.11 1.64
CA THR A 156 -2.11 -15.90 2.99
C THR A 156 -2.73 -14.68 3.66
N PHE A 157 -2.89 -14.77 4.98
CA PHE A 157 -3.36 -13.75 5.91
C PHE A 157 -4.73 -13.13 5.63
N LEU A 158 -5.00 -12.58 4.46
CA LEU A 158 -6.33 -12.08 4.07
C LEU A 158 -6.81 -12.92 2.89
N THR A 159 -7.66 -13.90 3.17
CA THR A 159 -8.17 -14.82 2.15
C THR A 159 -9.69 -14.87 2.17
N TYR A 160 -10.26 -15.26 1.04
CA TYR A 160 -11.66 -15.55 0.84
C TYR A 160 -11.80 -17.01 0.41
N SER A 161 -12.71 -17.73 1.04
CA SER A 161 -13.06 -19.11 0.68
C SER A 161 -14.49 -19.41 1.10
N ASN A 162 -15.29 -19.97 0.17
CA ASN A 162 -16.63 -20.52 0.42
C ASN A 162 -17.58 -19.60 1.23
N GLY A 163 -17.62 -18.30 0.90
CA GLY A 163 -18.48 -17.33 1.59
C GLY A 163 -17.94 -16.87 2.95
N TYR A 164 -16.65 -17.08 3.23
CA TYR A 164 -15.99 -16.58 4.43
C TYR A 164 -14.73 -15.80 4.06
N VAL A 165 -14.47 -14.73 4.81
CA VAL A 165 -13.19 -14.02 4.82
C VAL A 165 -12.39 -14.49 6.02
N LEU A 166 -11.17 -14.96 5.79
CA LEU A 166 -10.22 -15.33 6.83
C LEU A 166 -9.17 -14.24 6.98
N VAL A 167 -8.95 -13.81 8.22
CA VAL A 167 -7.97 -12.80 8.60
C VAL A 167 -7.00 -13.40 9.63
N GLY A 168 -5.76 -13.64 9.21
CA GLY A 168 -4.77 -14.38 9.98
C GLY A 168 -5.25 -15.80 10.30
N LYS A 169 -4.85 -16.30 11.47
CA LYS A 169 -5.26 -17.63 11.96
C LYS A 169 -6.53 -17.61 12.82
N ASN A 170 -6.93 -16.43 13.31
CA ASN A 170 -7.80 -16.31 14.48
C ASN A 170 -9.16 -15.66 14.19
N LEU A 171 -9.39 -15.22 12.95
CA LEU A 171 -10.61 -14.49 12.60
C LEU A 171 -11.19 -15.03 11.29
N THR A 172 -12.40 -15.58 11.37
CA THR A 172 -13.16 -16.09 10.23
C THR A 172 -14.52 -15.41 10.23
N LEU A 173 -14.80 -14.65 9.17
CA LEU A 173 -15.95 -13.77 9.07
C LEU A 173 -16.86 -14.24 7.96
N LYS A 174 -18.13 -14.49 8.29
CA LYS A 174 -19.13 -14.91 7.30
C LYS A 174 -19.48 -13.74 6.39
N CYS A 175 -19.46 -13.96 5.08
CA CYS A 175 -20.00 -13.00 4.12
C CYS A 175 -21.53 -13.02 4.14
N LEU A 176 -22.13 -11.83 4.14
CA LEU A 176 -23.56 -11.64 3.90
C LEU A 176 -23.79 -11.68 2.39
N LEU A 177 -24.16 -12.86 1.90
CA LEU A 177 -24.49 -13.11 0.50
C LEU A 177 -25.98 -13.35 0.36
N ASP A 178 -26.62 -12.65 -0.58
CA ASP A 178 -27.98 -12.96 -1.00
C ASP A 178 -27.92 -14.04 -2.11
N PRO A 179 -28.47 -15.24 -1.90
CA PRO A 179 -28.53 -16.28 -2.92
C PRO A 179 -29.33 -15.88 -4.18
N LYS A 180 -30.12 -14.81 -4.13
CA LYS A 180 -30.86 -14.29 -5.29
C LYS A 180 -30.07 -13.24 -6.06
N ASP A 181 -28.98 -12.72 -5.49
CA ASP A 181 -28.12 -11.75 -6.15
C ASP A 181 -27.23 -12.45 -7.19
N LYS A 182 -27.74 -12.49 -8.43
CA LYS A 182 -27.04 -13.05 -9.59
C LYS A 182 -25.73 -12.33 -9.90
N TRP A 183 -25.62 -11.03 -9.59
CA TRP A 183 -24.41 -10.27 -9.83
C TRP A 183 -23.31 -10.68 -8.85
N MET A 184 -23.65 -10.83 -7.56
CA MET A 184 -22.71 -11.30 -6.55
C MET A 184 -22.28 -12.76 -6.79
N GLN A 185 -23.19 -13.61 -7.28
CA GLN A 185 -22.83 -14.97 -7.70
C GLN A 185 -21.84 -14.97 -8.86
N TYR A 186 -22.06 -14.12 -9.87
CA TYR A 186 -21.10 -13.95 -10.96
C TYR A 186 -19.75 -13.41 -10.47
N ALA A 187 -19.75 -12.52 -9.48
CA ALA A 187 -18.56 -11.95 -8.86
C ALA A 187 -17.66 -12.95 -8.12
N LEU A 188 -18.25 -14.05 -7.64
CA LEU A 188 -17.59 -15.04 -6.79
C LEU A 188 -17.29 -16.37 -7.51
N LYS A 189 -17.63 -16.46 -8.80
CA LYS A 189 -17.20 -17.56 -9.69
C LYS A 189 -15.69 -17.50 -9.93
#